data_AF-A0A2V2UV05-F1
#
_entry.id   AF-A0A2V2UV05-F1
#
_cell.length_a   1.000
_cell.length_b   1.000
_cell.length_c   1.000
_cell.angle_alpha   90.00
_cell.angle_beta   90.00
_cell.angle_gamma   90.00
#
_symmetry.space_group_name_H-M   'P 1'
#
loop_
_entity.id
_entity.type
_entity.pdbx_description
1 polymer ?
#
loop_
_entity_poly.entity_id
_entity_poly.type
_entity_poly.pdbx_seq_one_letter_code
_entity_poly.pdbx_strand_id
1 'polypeptide(L)'
;MLSRVLLTNLHRIGKFATMQNVASAALASIGHGDGRVRSEGRLLLAVLTRVASVEQIERIIRDCFMELRGLPSMAASMTGGHLQSPHALHENVRKRRRIALLLALCSILCATPGVVPPYVPRLMERLAAHAHDPAPEVQRAVKRTFEEWWRSHREGWELEHKPRFVAANIQIDAMLPLLTAPAYLV
;
A
#
# COMPACT_ATOMS: atom_id res chain seq x y z
N MET A 1 -1.04 18.67 -8.97
CA MET A 1 -0.45 19.94 -8.49
C MET A 1 0.36 19.77 -7.21
N LEU A 2 -0.18 19.13 -6.16
CA LEU A 2 0.54 18.90 -4.89
C LEU A 2 1.87 18.12 -5.04
N SER A 3 1.93 17.11 -5.92
CA SER A 3 3.15 16.36 -6.20
C SER A 3 4.30 17.24 -6.72
N ARG A 4 4.01 18.19 -7.61
CA ARG A 4 4.99 19.17 -8.10
C ARG A 4 5.44 20.10 -6.96
N VAL A 5 4.51 20.55 -6.13
CA VAL A 5 4.83 21.39 -4.96
C VAL A 5 5.75 20.65 -3.99
N LEU A 6 5.52 19.36 -3.74
CA LEU A 6 6.38 18.53 -2.87
C LEU A 6 7.83 18.49 -3.38
N LEU A 7 8.01 18.21 -4.66
CA LEU A 7 9.33 18.10 -5.27
C LEU A 7 10.07 19.45 -5.24
N THR A 8 9.38 20.56 -5.50
CA THR A 8 9.98 21.90 -5.47
C THR A 8 10.31 22.42 -4.06
N ASN A 9 9.65 21.92 -3.02
CA ASN A 9 9.79 22.42 -1.64
C ASN A 9 10.39 21.38 -0.67
N LEU A 10 11.14 20.40 -1.18
CA LEU A 10 11.69 19.27 -0.41
C LEU A 10 12.33 19.70 0.92
N HIS A 11 13.10 20.80 0.88
CA HIS A 11 13.82 21.38 2.02
C HIS A 11 12.92 21.94 3.12
N ARG A 12 11.69 22.40 2.80
CA ARG A 12 10.71 22.92 3.78
C ARG A 12 9.77 21.84 4.31
N ILE A 13 9.55 20.79 3.52
CA ILE A 13 8.63 19.69 3.83
C ILE A 13 9.28 18.64 4.74
N GLY A 14 10.60 18.71 4.98
CA GLY A 14 11.32 17.82 5.91
C GLY A 14 10.80 17.79 7.35
N LYS A 15 9.89 18.71 7.74
CA LYS A 15 9.17 18.62 9.01
C LYS A 15 8.22 17.43 9.01
N PHE A 16 8.45 16.51 9.94
CA PHE A 16 7.68 15.27 10.13
C PHE A 16 6.15 15.48 10.12
N ALA A 17 5.65 16.52 10.80
CA ALA A 17 4.22 16.83 10.83
C ALA A 17 3.63 17.13 9.44
N THR A 18 4.39 17.80 8.58
CA THR A 18 3.98 18.09 7.19
C THR A 18 3.88 16.80 6.39
N MET A 19 4.84 15.89 6.54
CA MET A 19 4.82 14.57 5.88
C MET A 19 3.58 13.76 6.28
N GLN A 20 3.24 13.74 7.58
CA GLN A 20 2.06 13.05 8.08
C GLN A 20 0.76 13.66 7.53
N ASN A 21 0.67 14.98 7.45
CA ASN A 21 -0.49 15.67 6.89
C ASN A 21 -0.68 15.36 5.40
N VAL A 22 0.42 15.33 4.63
CA VAL A 22 0.39 14.96 3.22
C VAL A 22 0.00 13.50 3.04
N ALA A 23 0.53 12.59 3.87
CA ALA A 23 0.14 11.17 3.87
C ALA A 23 -1.36 11.01 4.17
N SER A 24 -1.89 11.74 5.15
CA SER A 24 -3.32 11.73 5.50
C SER A 24 -4.19 12.23 4.34
N ALA A 25 -3.80 13.32 3.69
CA ALA A 25 -4.50 13.86 2.52
C ALA A 25 -4.46 12.90 1.32
N ALA A 26 -3.32 12.24 1.10
CA ALA A 26 -3.19 11.20 0.08
C ALA A 26 -4.12 10.02 0.38
N LEU A 27 -4.14 9.51 1.62
CA LEU A 27 -5.03 8.44 2.05
C LEU A 27 -6.51 8.79 1.89
N ALA A 28 -6.92 10.02 2.25
CA ALA A 28 -8.27 10.50 2.02
C ALA A 28 -8.63 10.51 0.53
N SER A 29 -7.69 10.94 -0.33
CA SER A 29 -7.87 10.97 -1.77
C SER A 29 -8.00 9.56 -2.37
N ILE A 30 -7.22 8.58 -1.87
CA ILE A 30 -7.30 7.18 -2.31
C ILE A 30 -8.66 6.55 -1.98
N GLY A 31 -9.32 6.98 -0.90
CA GLY A 31 -10.67 6.52 -0.52
C GLY A 31 -11.82 7.25 -1.23
N HIS A 32 -11.53 8.18 -2.15
CA HIS A 32 -12.53 9.03 -2.78
C HIS A 32 -13.40 8.29 -3.81
N GLY A 33 -14.63 8.78 -4.04
CA GLY A 33 -15.59 8.18 -4.99
C GLY A 33 -15.15 8.31 -6.46
N ASP A 34 -14.49 9.42 -6.81
CA ASP A 34 -13.92 9.68 -8.13
C ASP A 34 -12.59 8.91 -8.34
N GLY A 35 -12.53 8.09 -9.41
CA GLY A 35 -11.34 7.33 -9.77
C GLY A 35 -10.11 8.17 -10.10
N ARG A 36 -10.29 9.38 -10.65
CA ARG A 36 -9.18 10.30 -10.93
C ARG A 36 -8.54 10.78 -9.62
N VAL A 37 -9.35 11.20 -8.66
CA VAL A 37 -8.86 11.62 -7.33
C VAL A 37 -8.14 10.47 -6.62
N ARG A 38 -8.65 9.24 -6.74
CA ARG A 38 -7.94 8.05 -6.23
C ARG A 38 -6.57 7.88 -6.84
N SER A 39 -6.46 8.00 -8.16
CA SER A 39 -5.18 7.85 -8.87
C SER A 39 -4.16 8.95 -8.48
N GLU A 40 -4.60 10.19 -8.34
CA GLU A 40 -3.77 11.31 -7.87
C GLU A 40 -3.31 11.11 -6.42
N GLY A 41 -4.17 10.59 -5.55
CA GLY A 41 -3.81 10.24 -4.18
C GLY A 41 -2.72 9.18 -4.11
N ARG A 42 -2.81 8.15 -4.95
CA ARG A 42 -1.77 7.11 -5.06
C ARG A 42 -0.44 7.67 -5.55
N LEU A 43 -0.48 8.52 -6.58
CA LEU A 43 0.70 9.18 -7.11
C LEU A 43 1.35 10.09 -6.06
N LEU A 44 0.54 10.87 -5.33
CA LEU A 44 1.02 11.74 -4.26
C LEU A 44 1.75 10.95 -3.17
N LEU A 45 1.19 9.80 -2.77
CA LEU A 45 1.81 8.94 -1.78
C LEU A 45 3.12 8.31 -2.30
N ALA A 46 3.15 7.85 -3.55
CA ALA A 46 4.38 7.33 -4.15
C ALA A 46 5.49 8.39 -4.21
N VAL A 47 5.14 9.64 -4.56
CA VAL A 47 6.09 10.77 -4.52
C VAL A 47 6.54 11.03 -3.08
N LEU A 48 5.63 11.04 -2.11
CA LEU A 48 5.96 11.21 -0.69
C LEU A 48 6.96 10.15 -0.22
N THR A 49 6.76 8.88 -0.59
CA THR A 49 7.66 7.77 -0.25
C THR A 49 9.09 8.00 -0.73
N ARG A 50 9.27 8.66 -1.87
CA ARG A 50 10.60 8.93 -2.43
C ARG A 50 11.33 10.09 -1.77
N VAL A 51 10.61 10.95 -1.05
CA VAL A 51 11.16 12.20 -0.48
C VAL A 51 11.20 12.20 1.05
N ALA A 52 10.45 11.30 1.68
CA ALA A 52 10.45 11.11 3.13
C ALA A 52 11.61 10.22 3.58
N SER A 53 11.99 10.33 4.85
CA SER A 53 12.98 9.43 5.46
C SER A 53 12.41 8.01 5.63
N VAL A 54 13.31 7.04 5.82
CA VAL A 54 12.92 5.64 6.06
C VAL A 54 12.03 5.54 7.31
N GLU A 55 12.39 6.25 8.39
CA GLU A 55 11.64 6.26 9.66
C GLU A 55 10.23 6.85 9.50
N GLN A 56 10.10 7.87 8.66
CA GLN A 56 8.82 8.49 8.32
C GLN A 56 7.92 7.51 7.57
N ILE A 57 8.46 6.82 6.57
CA ILE A 57 7.70 5.82 5.80
C ILE A 57 7.34 4.61 6.65
N GLU A 58 8.25 4.13 7.48
CA GLU A 58 7.95 3.08 8.46
C GLU A 58 6.84 3.49 9.41
N ARG A 59 6.82 4.76 9.87
CA ARG A 59 5.72 5.25 10.69
C ARG A 59 4.39 5.21 9.93
N ILE A 60 4.36 5.74 8.71
CA ILE A 60 3.14 5.74 7.88
C ILE A 60 2.65 4.30 7.65
N ILE A 61 3.55 3.37 7.34
CA ILE A 61 3.22 1.94 7.17
C ILE A 61 2.63 1.38 8.48
N ARG A 62 3.29 1.62 9.62
CA ARG A 62 2.79 1.16 10.93
C ARG A 62 1.40 1.72 11.23
N ASP A 63 1.18 3.01 11.04
CA ASP A 63 -0.10 3.68 11.29
C ASP A 63 -1.20 3.10 10.38
N CYS A 64 -0.91 2.90 9.08
CA CYS A 64 -1.87 2.28 8.15
C CYS A 64 -2.28 0.87 8.59
N PHE A 65 -1.32 0.07 9.03
CA PHE A 65 -1.59 -1.29 9.47
C PHE A 65 -2.25 -1.36 10.85
N MET A 66 -1.97 -0.41 11.75
CA MET A 66 -2.68 -0.28 13.03
C MET A 66 -4.15 0.04 12.77
N GLU A 67 -4.43 0.95 11.83
CA GLU A 67 -5.79 1.27 11.43
C GLU A 67 -6.48 0.07 10.77
N LEU A 68 -5.79 -0.68 9.90
CA LEU A 68 -6.33 -1.90 9.28
C LEU A 68 -6.76 -2.96 10.30
N ARG A 69 -6.06 -3.10 11.44
CA ARG A 69 -6.44 -4.03 12.51
C ARG A 69 -7.74 -3.63 13.22
N GLY A 70 -8.03 -2.33 13.28
CA GLY A 70 -9.26 -1.80 13.86
C GLY A 70 -10.48 -1.87 12.93
N LEU A 71 -10.28 -2.22 11.66
CA LEU A 71 -11.35 -2.34 10.68
C LEU A 71 -11.79 -3.81 10.54
N PRO A 72 -13.11 -4.11 10.62
CA PRO A 72 -13.58 -5.48 10.53
C PRO A 72 -13.22 -6.13 9.18
N SER A 73 -12.88 -7.42 9.22
CA SER A 73 -12.67 -8.22 8.01
C SER A 73 -14.00 -8.34 7.26
N MET A 74 -14.01 -8.03 5.96
CA MET A 74 -15.23 -8.04 5.14
C MET A 74 -15.94 -9.41 5.10
N ALA A 75 -15.24 -10.51 5.40
CA ALA A 75 -15.84 -11.84 5.52
C ALA A 75 -16.92 -11.91 6.63
N ALA A 76 -16.81 -11.08 7.67
CA ALA A 76 -17.78 -11.05 8.77
C ALA A 76 -19.07 -10.27 8.42
N SER A 77 -19.05 -9.40 7.41
CA SER A 77 -20.21 -8.55 7.05
C SER A 77 -21.17 -9.20 6.04
N MET A 78 -20.86 -10.39 5.52
CA MET A 78 -21.68 -11.08 4.49
C MET A 78 -22.97 -11.73 5.03
N THR A 79 -23.20 -11.73 6.35
CA THR A 79 -24.35 -12.39 6.99
C THR A 79 -25.51 -11.45 7.33
N GLY A 80 -25.41 -10.14 7.05
CA GLY A 80 -26.44 -9.15 7.40
C GLY A 80 -27.36 -8.78 6.23
N GLY A 81 -28.61 -9.24 6.29
CA GLY A 81 -29.68 -8.89 5.35
C GLY A 81 -30.00 -7.39 5.29
N HIS A 82 -30.40 -6.95 4.10
CA HIS A 82 -30.71 -5.57 3.71
C HIS A 82 -31.85 -4.94 4.52
N LEU A 83 -31.56 -3.82 5.18
CA LEU A 83 -32.46 -2.68 5.43
C LEU A 83 -31.55 -1.44 5.48
N GLN A 84 -31.91 -0.37 4.75
CA GLN A 84 -31.15 0.88 4.69
C GLN A 84 -31.16 1.57 6.07
N SER A 85 -30.22 1.17 6.92
CA SER A 85 -29.97 1.73 8.24
C SER A 85 -28.70 2.58 8.20
N PRO A 86 -28.56 3.62 9.05
CA PRO A 86 -27.30 4.36 9.27
C PRO A 86 -26.06 3.46 9.41
N HIS A 87 -26.27 2.24 9.90
CA HIS A 87 -25.25 1.20 10.03
C HIS A 87 -24.62 0.78 8.68
N ALA A 88 -25.41 0.69 7.60
CA ALA A 88 -24.92 0.31 6.27
C ALA A 88 -24.01 1.38 5.65
N LEU A 89 -24.29 2.66 5.90
CA LEU A 89 -23.44 3.76 5.45
C LEU A 89 -22.07 3.70 6.15
N HIS A 90 -22.05 3.49 7.47
CA HIS A 90 -20.82 3.36 8.25
C HIS A 90 -19.95 2.17 7.80
N GLU A 91 -20.56 1.03 7.51
CA GLU A 91 -19.85 -0.14 6.97
C GLU A 91 -19.25 0.13 5.59
N ASN A 92 -19.96 0.85 4.72
CA ASN A 92 -19.43 1.25 3.41
C ASN A 92 -18.22 2.19 3.55
N VAL A 93 -18.26 3.14 4.48
CA VAL A 93 -17.13 4.04 4.77
C VAL A 93 -15.93 3.25 5.29
N ARG A 94 -16.13 2.32 6.24
CA ARG A 94 -15.08 1.44 6.77
C ARG A 94 -14.46 0.57 5.69
N LYS A 95 -15.28 -0.03 4.83
CA LYS A 95 -14.84 -0.83 3.68
C LYS A 95 -13.98 -0.01 2.72
N ARG A 96 -14.43 1.18 2.32
CA ARG A 96 -13.66 2.09 1.47
C ARG A 96 -12.35 2.50 2.12
N ARG A 97 -12.35 2.78 3.42
CA ARG A 97 -11.14 3.15 4.16
C ARG A 97 -10.14 1.99 4.21
N ARG A 98 -10.59 0.77 4.48
CA ARG A 98 -9.76 -0.45 4.45
C ARG A 98 -9.08 -0.63 3.10
N ILE A 99 -9.85 -0.52 2.02
CA ILE A 99 -9.34 -0.65 0.65
C ILE A 99 -8.33 0.46 0.37
N ALA A 100 -8.63 1.70 0.76
CA ALA A 100 -7.71 2.81 0.56
C ALA A 100 -6.36 2.61 1.27
N LEU A 101 -6.36 2.09 2.49
CA LEU A 101 -5.13 1.76 3.23
C LEU A 101 -4.30 0.68 2.51
N LEU A 102 -4.93 -0.36 1.97
CA LEU A 102 -4.24 -1.41 1.23
C LEU A 102 -3.67 -0.90 -0.11
N LEU A 103 -4.43 -0.08 -0.83
CA LEU A 103 -3.96 0.57 -2.06
C LEU A 103 -2.82 1.57 -1.81
N ALA A 104 -2.85 2.24 -0.65
CA ALA A 104 -1.79 3.12 -0.21
C ALA A 104 -0.49 2.36 0.06
N LEU A 105 -0.56 1.27 0.83
CA LEU A 105 0.58 0.39 1.10
C LEU A 105 1.18 -0.20 -0.19
N CYS A 106 0.34 -0.58 -1.15
CA CYS A 106 0.78 -0.97 -2.50
C CYS A 106 1.54 0.17 -3.22
N SER A 107 1.05 1.40 -3.11
CA SER A 107 1.69 2.56 -3.74
C SER A 107 3.05 2.90 -3.11
N ILE A 108 3.19 2.68 -1.80
CA ILE A 108 4.48 2.80 -1.08
C ILE A 108 5.48 1.74 -1.59
N LEU A 109 5.04 0.49 -1.78
CA LEU A 109 5.92 -0.59 -2.24
C LEU A 109 6.50 -0.34 -3.64
N CYS A 110 5.71 0.21 -4.57
CA CYS A 110 6.17 0.52 -5.93
C CYS A 110 6.93 1.85 -6.07
N ALA A 111 7.12 2.61 -4.99
CA ALA A 111 7.66 3.97 -5.09
C ALA A 111 9.17 4.02 -5.41
N THR A 112 9.92 2.98 -5.03
CA THR A 112 11.39 2.92 -5.13
C THR A 112 11.84 1.74 -5.99
N PRO A 113 11.79 1.85 -7.34
CA PRO A 113 12.25 0.78 -8.21
C PRO A 113 13.77 0.57 -8.09
N GLY A 114 14.22 -0.70 -8.15
CA GLY A 114 15.63 -1.09 -8.09
C GLY A 114 16.30 -0.94 -6.72
N VAL A 115 15.54 -0.59 -5.66
CA VAL A 115 16.08 -0.45 -4.30
C VAL A 115 15.13 -1.16 -3.34
N VAL A 116 15.71 -1.86 -2.36
CA VAL A 116 14.97 -2.53 -1.28
C VAL A 116 15.23 -1.85 0.06
N PRO A 117 14.47 -0.78 0.40
CA PRO A 117 14.52 -0.17 1.73
C PRO A 117 14.26 -1.17 2.85
N PRO A 118 14.74 -0.91 4.09
CA PRO A 118 14.60 -1.81 5.24
C PRO A 118 13.14 -2.24 5.54
N TYR A 119 12.17 -1.38 5.25
CA TYR A 119 10.76 -1.67 5.46
C TYR A 119 10.12 -2.60 4.42
N VAL A 120 10.74 -2.76 3.25
CA VAL A 120 10.12 -3.47 2.11
C VAL A 120 9.88 -4.95 2.40
N PRO A 121 10.84 -5.74 2.94
CA PRO A 121 10.61 -7.16 3.19
C PRO A 121 9.38 -7.42 4.06
N ARG A 122 9.24 -6.69 5.18
CA ARG A 122 8.09 -6.82 6.08
C ARG A 122 6.81 -6.26 5.45
N LEU A 123 6.89 -5.18 4.69
CA LEU A 123 5.73 -4.64 3.97
C LEU A 123 5.17 -5.65 2.97
N MET A 124 6.03 -6.31 2.19
CA MET A 124 5.65 -7.34 1.24
C MET A 124 5.02 -8.55 1.94
N GLU A 125 5.67 -9.10 2.97
CA GLU A 125 5.11 -10.22 3.75
C GLU A 125 3.67 -9.94 4.20
N ARG A 126 3.45 -8.75 4.74
CA ARG A 126 2.13 -8.35 5.24
C ARG A 126 1.11 -8.11 4.12
N LEU A 127 1.54 -7.56 2.99
CA LEU A 127 0.67 -7.38 1.82
C LEU A 127 0.31 -8.73 1.17
N ALA A 128 1.21 -9.72 1.18
CA ALA A 128 0.94 -11.04 0.64
C ALA A 128 -0.21 -11.74 1.38
N ALA A 129 -0.38 -11.49 2.69
CA ALA A 129 -1.54 -11.96 3.46
C ALA A 129 -2.89 -11.41 2.94
N HIS A 130 -2.86 -10.37 2.10
CA HIS A 130 -4.04 -9.78 1.45
C HIS A 130 -4.18 -10.18 -0.03
N ALA A 131 -3.41 -11.17 -0.52
CA ALA A 131 -3.52 -11.63 -1.91
C ALA A 131 -4.91 -12.21 -2.25
N HIS A 132 -5.57 -12.86 -1.28
CA HIS A 132 -6.89 -13.47 -1.41
C HIS A 132 -7.97 -12.64 -0.72
N ASP A 133 -7.80 -11.31 -0.69
CA ASP A 133 -8.73 -10.41 -0.01
C ASP A 133 -10.16 -10.51 -0.59
N PRO A 134 -11.23 -10.47 0.20
CA PRO A 134 -12.61 -10.50 -0.32
C PRO A 134 -12.94 -9.32 -1.25
N ALA A 135 -12.20 -8.22 -1.20
CA ALA A 135 -12.33 -7.14 -2.18
C ALA A 135 -11.49 -7.44 -3.44
N PRO A 136 -12.10 -7.64 -4.62
CA PRO A 136 -11.35 -7.99 -5.85
C PRO A 136 -10.41 -6.88 -6.31
N GLU A 137 -10.70 -5.62 -5.97
CA GLU A 137 -9.80 -4.49 -6.24
C GLU A 137 -8.53 -4.51 -5.41
N VAL A 138 -8.57 -5.09 -4.20
CA VAL A 138 -7.39 -5.33 -3.37
C VAL A 138 -6.56 -6.46 -3.96
N GLN A 139 -7.18 -7.59 -4.31
CA GLN A 139 -6.48 -8.73 -4.94
C GLN A 139 -5.72 -8.26 -6.19
N ARG A 140 -6.41 -7.55 -7.10
CA ARG A 140 -5.82 -6.98 -8.32
C ARG A 140 -4.68 -6.01 -8.01
N ALA A 141 -4.83 -5.18 -6.99
CA ALA A 141 -3.80 -4.22 -6.61
C ALA A 141 -2.56 -4.92 -6.03
N VAL A 142 -2.73 -5.86 -5.10
CA VAL A 142 -1.62 -6.62 -4.51
C VAL A 142 -0.87 -7.37 -5.61
N LYS A 143 -1.58 -8.12 -6.45
CA LYS A 143 -0.96 -8.88 -7.55
C LYS A 143 -0.15 -7.99 -8.49
N ARG A 144 -0.76 -6.92 -9.02
CA ARG A 144 -0.05 -5.97 -9.92
C ARG A 144 1.16 -5.31 -9.25
N THR A 145 1.05 -5.01 -7.96
CA THR A 145 2.14 -4.37 -7.21
C THR A 145 3.33 -5.31 -7.09
N PHE A 146 3.08 -6.59 -6.80
CA PHE A 146 4.14 -7.61 -6.73
C PHE A 146 4.79 -7.85 -8.10
N GLU A 147 4.01 -7.92 -9.17
CA GLU A 147 4.54 -8.04 -10.54
C GLU A 147 5.38 -6.83 -10.95
N GLU A 148 4.91 -5.62 -10.66
CA GLU A 148 5.62 -4.37 -10.94
C GLU A 148 6.93 -4.28 -10.18
N TRP A 149 6.87 -4.59 -8.89
CA TRP A 149 8.05 -4.64 -8.05
C TRP A 149 9.04 -5.69 -8.56
N TRP A 150 8.57 -6.90 -8.88
CA TRP A 150 9.42 -7.97 -9.40
C TRP A 150 10.12 -7.57 -10.70
N ARG A 151 9.39 -6.94 -11.63
CA ARG A 151 9.95 -6.52 -12.92
C ARG A 151 11.17 -5.60 -12.78
N SER A 152 11.16 -4.72 -11.78
CA SER A 152 12.25 -3.78 -11.52
C SER A 152 13.39 -4.34 -10.66
N HIS A 153 13.24 -5.55 -10.10
CA HIS A 153 14.21 -6.16 -9.17
C HIS A 153 14.69 -7.55 -9.62
N ARG A 154 14.15 -8.11 -10.73
CA ARG A 154 14.49 -9.48 -11.16
C ARG A 154 15.97 -9.67 -11.49
N GLU A 155 16.63 -8.66 -12.09
CA GLU A 155 18.00 -8.77 -12.59
C GLU A 155 19.02 -8.81 -11.44
N GLY A 156 18.76 -8.08 -10.35
CA GLY A 156 19.58 -8.06 -9.14
C GLY A 156 19.11 -9.00 -8.03
N TRP A 157 18.17 -9.92 -8.32
CA TRP A 157 17.45 -10.64 -7.27
C TRP A 157 18.37 -11.44 -6.34
N GLU A 158 19.13 -12.39 -6.88
CA GLU A 158 19.93 -13.31 -6.06
C GLU A 158 21.07 -12.61 -5.31
N LEU A 159 21.69 -11.60 -5.94
CA LEU A 159 22.89 -10.95 -5.42
C LEU A 159 22.60 -9.74 -4.52
N GLU A 160 21.58 -8.95 -4.83
CA GLU A 160 21.35 -7.66 -4.17
C GLU A 160 20.08 -7.63 -3.32
N HIS A 161 18.97 -8.13 -3.84
CA HIS A 161 17.67 -7.91 -3.24
C HIS A 161 17.23 -9.02 -2.28
N LYS A 162 17.38 -10.29 -2.66
CA LYS A 162 17.05 -11.46 -1.83
C LYS A 162 17.77 -11.46 -0.47
N PRO A 163 19.06 -11.09 -0.37
CA PRO A 163 19.73 -11.00 0.94
C PRO A 163 19.04 -10.06 1.94
N ARG A 164 18.34 -9.00 1.46
CA ARG A 164 17.60 -8.09 2.34
C ARG A 164 16.40 -8.75 3.02
N PHE A 165 15.77 -9.71 2.36
CA PHE A 165 14.66 -10.48 2.93
C PHE A 165 15.17 -11.49 3.95
N VAL A 166 16.27 -12.17 3.64
CA VAL A 166 16.93 -13.09 4.58
C VAL A 166 17.39 -12.35 5.84
N ALA A 167 18.03 -11.19 5.69
CA ALA A 167 18.45 -10.35 6.81
C ALA A 167 17.28 -9.85 7.67
N ALA A 168 16.08 -9.72 7.08
CA ALA A 168 14.85 -9.35 7.78
C ALA A 168 14.07 -10.56 8.33
N ASN A 169 14.62 -11.78 8.24
CA ASN A 169 13.97 -13.04 8.61
C ASN A 169 12.62 -13.28 7.91
N ILE A 170 12.50 -12.88 6.64
CA ILE A 170 11.28 -13.03 5.83
C ILE A 170 11.44 -14.23 4.88
N GLN A 171 10.49 -15.16 4.94
CA GLN A 171 10.41 -16.28 4.01
C GLN A 171 9.75 -15.84 2.70
N ILE A 172 10.50 -15.86 1.60
CA ILE A 172 10.01 -15.38 0.30
C ILE A 172 9.18 -16.44 -0.43
N ASP A 173 9.36 -17.72 -0.11
CA ASP A 173 8.75 -18.83 -0.87
C ASP A 173 7.22 -18.73 -0.97
N ALA A 174 6.57 -18.30 0.12
CA ALA A 174 5.12 -18.09 0.16
C ALA A 174 4.64 -16.95 -0.77
N MET A 175 5.53 -16.03 -1.14
CA MET A 175 5.24 -14.86 -1.98
C MET A 175 5.68 -15.03 -3.43
N LEU A 176 6.54 -16.01 -3.74
CA LEU A 176 7.04 -16.26 -5.10
C LEU A 176 5.92 -16.33 -6.16
N PRO A 177 4.77 -17.02 -5.93
CA PRO A 177 3.69 -17.04 -6.91
C PRO A 177 3.11 -15.66 -7.23
N LEU A 178 3.12 -14.73 -6.27
CA LEU A 178 2.66 -13.36 -6.50
C LEU A 178 3.63 -12.58 -7.39
N LEU A 179 4.92 -12.90 -7.32
CA LEU A 179 5.97 -12.25 -8.10
C LEU A 179 6.07 -12.78 -9.53
N THR A 180 5.99 -14.10 -9.71
CA THR A 180 6.37 -14.76 -10.97
C THR A 180 5.21 -15.21 -11.84
N ALA A 181 4.04 -15.48 -11.27
CA ALA A 181 2.90 -15.96 -12.06
C ALA A 181 2.31 -14.81 -12.91
N PRO A 182 2.16 -14.95 -14.23
CA PRO A 182 1.42 -14.00 -15.05
C PRO A 182 -0.02 -13.80 -14.54
N ALA A 183 -0.53 -12.57 -14.57
CA ALA A 183 -1.89 -12.21 -14.13
C ALA A 183 -3.06 -13.00 -14.78
N TYR A 184 -2.84 -13.77 -15.86
CA TYR A 184 -3.86 -14.63 -16.48
C TYR A 184 -3.86 -16.08 -15.95
N LEU A 185 -2.91 -16.44 -15.08
CA LEU A 185 -2.80 -17.76 -14.45
C LEU A 185 -3.26 -17.76 -12.98
N VAL A 186 -3.74 -16.63 -12.47
CA VAL A 186 -4.20 -16.44 -11.08
C VAL A 186 -5.68 -16.08 -11.07
#